data_AF-A0A2T5FZ22-F1
#
_entry.id   AF-A0A2T5FZ22-F1
#
_cell.length_a   1.000
_cell.length_b   1.000
_cell.length_c   1.000
_cell.angle_alpha   90.00
_cell.angle_beta   90.00
_cell.angle_gamma   90.00
#
_symmetry.space_group_name_H-M   'P 1'
#
loop_
_entity.id
_entity.type
_entity.pdbx_description
1 polymer ?
#
loop_
_entity_poly.entity_id
_entity_poly.type
_entity_poly.pdbx_seq_one_letter_code
_entity_poly.pdbx_strand_id
1 'polypeptide(L)'
;MLATDTKISSAETHAHKLSVPRLAFTGAVVGTVSFLLCWAVAALVPGIRATHRYIQLFTPADVASGTALAEGFFWSLVIGLITGALAGFAYNLSAGLKRR
;
A
#
# COMPACT_ATOMS: atom_id res chain seq x y z
N MET A 1 -36.48 -36.96 -30.32
CA MET A 1 -36.54 -35.48 -30.29
C MET A 1 -36.19 -35.04 -28.87
N LEU A 2 -34.91 -34.82 -28.59
CA LEU A 2 -34.39 -34.16 -27.37
C LEU A 2 -32.88 -34.02 -27.55
N ALA A 3 -32.46 -32.89 -28.13
CA ALA A 3 -31.08 -32.46 -28.15
C ALA A 3 -30.84 -31.69 -26.85
N THR A 4 -30.01 -32.25 -25.97
CA THR A 4 -29.54 -31.61 -24.76
C THR A 4 -28.52 -30.54 -25.15
N ASP A 5 -28.95 -29.29 -25.11
CA ASP A 5 -28.11 -28.12 -25.41
C ASP A 5 -27.13 -27.92 -24.26
N THR A 6 -25.95 -28.53 -24.40
CA THR A 6 -24.82 -28.39 -23.48
C THR A 6 -24.27 -26.97 -23.61
N LYS A 7 -24.84 -26.02 -22.88
CA LYS A 7 -24.21 -24.72 -22.61
C LYS A 7 -22.94 -24.98 -21.81
N ILE A 8 -21.83 -25.25 -22.51
CA ILE A 8 -20.49 -25.11 -21.98
C ILE A 8 -20.34 -23.62 -21.66
N SER A 9 -20.63 -23.28 -20.40
CA SER A 9 -20.35 -21.97 -19.83
C SER A 9 -18.86 -21.74 -20.01
N SER A 10 -18.54 -20.97 -21.05
CA SER A 10 -17.19 -20.52 -21.33
C SER A 10 -16.79 -19.71 -20.11
N ALA A 11 -16.04 -20.34 -19.21
CA ALA A 11 -15.37 -19.68 -18.11
C ALA A 11 -14.36 -18.73 -18.75
N GLU A 12 -14.85 -17.54 -19.13
CA GLU A 12 -14.00 -16.44 -19.52
C GLU A 12 -13.04 -16.22 -18.37
N THR A 13 -11.78 -16.62 -18.59
CA THR A 13 -10.67 -16.21 -17.75
C THR A 13 -10.47 -14.72 -18.02
N HIS A 14 -11.39 -13.91 -17.49
CA HIS A 14 -11.29 -12.46 -17.45
C HIS A 14 -10.07 -12.18 -16.61
N ALA A 15 -8.93 -11.99 -17.27
CA ALA A 15 -7.67 -11.76 -16.59
C ALA A 15 -7.81 -10.49 -15.75
N HIS A 16 -7.99 -10.71 -14.45
CA HIS A 16 -8.50 -9.75 -13.49
C HIS A 16 -7.47 -8.63 -13.32
N LYS A 17 -7.72 -7.46 -13.90
CA LYS A 17 -6.85 -6.29 -13.69
C LYS A 17 -6.84 -5.96 -12.20
N LEU A 18 -5.67 -5.62 -11.67
CA LEU A 18 -5.56 -5.24 -10.28
C LEU A 18 -6.12 -3.83 -10.12
N SER A 19 -7.02 -3.65 -9.17
CA SER A 19 -7.60 -2.33 -8.88
C SER A 19 -6.54 -1.43 -8.24
N VAL A 20 -5.96 -0.55 -9.05
CA VAL A 20 -4.99 0.47 -8.63
C VAL A 20 -5.50 1.33 -7.47
N PRO A 21 -6.74 1.87 -7.47
CA PRO A 21 -7.20 2.70 -6.35
C PRO A 21 -7.31 1.88 -5.05
N ARG A 22 -7.70 0.61 -5.13
CA ARG A 22 -7.72 -0.28 -3.96
C ARG A 22 -6.30 -0.49 -3.42
N LEU A 23 -5.32 -0.72 -4.30
CA LEU A 23 -3.94 -0.93 -3.87
C LEU A 23 -3.28 0.34 -3.32
N ALA A 24 -3.56 1.50 -3.92
CA ALA A 24 -3.15 2.80 -3.40
C ALA A 24 -3.68 3.02 -1.98
N PHE A 25 -4.98 2.78 -1.76
CA PHE A 25 -5.58 2.92 -0.43
C PHE A 25 -4.98 1.94 0.58
N THR A 26 -4.76 0.67 0.20
CA THR A 26 -4.07 -0.29 1.05
C THR A 26 -2.66 0.18 1.42
N GLY A 27 -1.91 0.71 0.45
CA GLY A 27 -0.57 1.27 0.69
C GLY A 27 -0.61 2.45 1.68
N ALA A 28 -1.60 3.33 1.55
CA ALA A 28 -1.83 4.46 2.46
C ALA A 28 -2.10 3.98 3.90
N VAL A 29 -3.00 3.01 4.06
CA VAL A 29 -3.34 2.43 5.37
C VAL A 29 -2.12 1.77 6.00
N VAL A 30 -1.42 0.92 5.24
CA VAL A 30 -0.24 0.20 5.75
C VAL A 30 0.87 1.19 6.14
N GLY A 31 1.19 2.16 5.28
CA GLY A 31 2.21 3.18 5.58
C GLY A 31 1.86 3.99 6.83
N THR A 32 0.60 4.41 6.95
CA THR A 32 0.11 5.17 8.10
C THR A 32 0.19 4.34 9.40
N VAL A 33 -0.26 3.09 9.37
CA VAL A 33 -0.22 2.19 10.54
C VAL A 33 1.22 1.90 10.95
N SER A 34 2.11 1.61 9.99
CA SER A 34 3.54 1.41 10.27
C SER A 34 4.16 2.63 10.93
N PHE A 35 3.86 3.84 10.43
CA PHE A 35 4.33 5.08 11.04
C PHE A 35 3.84 5.25 12.48
N LEU A 36 2.54 5.05 12.72
CA LEU A 36 1.96 5.16 14.06
C LEU A 36 2.57 4.15 15.04
N LEU A 37 2.83 2.92 14.59
CA LEU A 37 3.53 1.91 15.39
C LEU A 37 4.97 2.34 15.70
N CYS A 38 5.71 2.88 14.72
CA CYS A 38 7.07 3.37 14.94
C CYS A 38 7.09 4.54 15.94
N TRP A 39 6.15 5.48 15.82
CA TRP A 39 6.01 6.60 16.75
C TRP A 39 5.64 6.14 18.16
N ALA A 40 4.69 5.20 18.29
CA ALA A 40 4.30 4.66 19.59
C ALA A 40 5.48 3.96 20.29
N VAL A 41 6.28 3.19 19.56
CA VAL A 41 7.50 2.57 20.11
C VAL A 41 8.53 3.62 20.51
N ALA A 42 8.74 4.66 19.70
CA ALA A 42 9.66 5.77 20.02
C ALA A 42 9.23 6.51 21.30
N ALA A 43 7.93 6.71 21.50
CA ALA A 43 7.38 7.37 22.69
C ALA A 43 7.46 6.50 23.96
N LEU A 44 7.26 5.18 23.84
CA LEU A 44 7.18 4.26 24.97
C LEU A 44 8.53 3.65 25.39
N VAL A 45 9.46 3.46 24.45
CA VAL A 45 10.74 2.78 24.68
C VAL A 45 11.90 3.58 24.08
N PRO A 46 12.42 4.59 24.80
CA PRO A 46 13.57 5.36 24.33
C PRO A 46 14.81 4.46 24.25
N GLY A 47 15.33 4.25 23.03
CA GLY A 47 16.57 3.49 22.79
C GLY A 47 16.54 2.53 21.59
N ILE A 48 15.37 2.13 21.09
CA ILE A 48 15.26 1.23 19.93
C ILE A 48 15.50 2.01 18.64
N ARG A 49 16.74 2.01 18.13
CA ARG A 49 17.13 2.80 16.94
C ARG A 49 16.44 2.39 15.63
N ALA A 50 15.94 1.16 15.52
CA ALA A 50 15.33 0.65 14.30
C ALA A 50 14.03 1.38 13.93
N THR A 51 13.19 1.72 14.90
CA THR A 51 11.92 2.43 14.68
C THR A 51 12.11 3.91 14.36
N HIS A 52 13.21 4.52 14.81
CA HIS A 52 13.50 5.94 14.62
C HIS A 52 13.87 6.32 13.17
N ARG A 53 14.50 5.41 12.42
CA ARG A 53 14.90 5.72 11.03
C ARG A 53 13.72 5.86 10.07
N TYR A 54 12.63 5.15 10.32
CA TYR A 54 11.42 5.28 9.50
C TYR A 54 10.76 6.65 9.71
N ILE A 55 10.71 7.14 10.95
CA ILE A 55 10.19 8.48 11.28
C ILE A 55 11.07 9.57 10.64
N GLN A 56 12.40 9.41 10.72
CA GLN A 56 13.35 10.35 10.11
C GLN A 56 13.29 10.42 8.59
N LEU A 57 12.64 9.46 7.92
CA LEU A 57 12.41 9.51 6.48
C LEU A 57 11.40 10.61 6.11
N PHE A 58 10.54 10.99 7.06
CA PHE A 58 9.40 11.88 6.84
C PHE A 58 9.49 13.21 7.56
N THR A 59 10.32 13.31 8.62
CA THR A 59 10.51 14.57 9.35
C THR A 59 11.89 14.63 10.00
N PRO A 60 12.57 15.79 9.96
CA PRO A 60 13.80 16.03 10.73
C PRO A 60 13.53 16.44 12.18
N ALA A 61 12.27 16.59 12.59
CA ALA A 61 11.90 17.01 13.94
C ALA A 61 12.20 15.90 14.97
N ASP A 62 12.19 16.28 16.25
CA ASP A 62 12.33 15.32 17.35
C ASP A 62 11.24 14.25 17.23
N VAL A 63 11.68 12.99 17.19
CA VAL A 63 10.89 11.79 16.90
C VAL A 63 9.70 11.58 17.85
N ALA A 64 9.78 12.11 19.07
CA ALA A 64 8.72 12.05 20.08
C ALA A 64 7.85 13.32 20.13
N SER A 65 8.06 14.30 19.24
CA SER A 65 7.29 15.55 19.22
C SER A 65 5.93 15.39 18.52
N GLY A 66 4.94 16.19 18.94
CA GLY A 66 3.62 16.23 18.27
C GLY A 66 3.69 16.77 16.83
N THR A 67 4.68 17.61 16.53
CA THR A 67 4.99 18.09 15.17
C THR A 67 5.44 16.95 14.26
N ALA A 68 6.31 16.05 14.75
CA ALA A 68 6.75 14.88 14.00
C ALA A 68 5.58 13.92 13.70
N LEU A 69 4.62 13.81 14.62
CA LEU A 69 3.42 12.99 14.43
C LEU A 69 2.56 13.53 13.28
N ALA A 70 2.26 14.84 13.27
CA ALA A 70 1.42 15.43 12.24
C ALA A 70 2.08 15.34 10.85
N GLU A 71 3.33 15.79 10.74
CA GLU A 71 4.06 15.78 9.47
C GLU A 71 4.28 14.36 8.95
N GLY A 72 4.72 13.44 9.81
CA GLY A 72 4.96 12.06 9.43
C GLY A 72 3.68 11.28 9.10
N PHE A 73 2.55 11.59 9.74
CA PHE A 73 1.24 11.04 9.37
C PHE A 73 0.84 11.45 7.94
N PHE A 74 0.91 12.75 7.62
CA PHE A 74 0.56 13.23 6.28
C PHE A 74 1.47 12.63 5.21
N TRP A 75 2.79 12.62 5.45
CA TRP A 75 3.73 12.05 4.49
C TRP A 75 3.59 10.53 4.35
N SER A 76 3.32 9.79 5.43
CA SER A 76 3.10 8.34 5.36
C SER A 76 1.86 7.98 4.54
N LEU A 77 0.81 8.79 4.64
CA LEU A 77 -0.40 8.64 3.84
C LEU A 77 -0.10 8.89 2.36
N VAL A 78 0.60 9.99 2.04
CA VAL A 78 0.96 10.34 0.65
C VAL A 78 1.89 9.30 0.03
N ILE A 79 2.98 8.91 0.72
CA ILE A 79 3.92 7.91 0.21
C ILE A 79 3.25 6.54 0.09
N GLY A 80 2.38 6.18 1.04
CA GLY A 80 1.60 4.94 0.97
C GLY A 80 0.66 4.91 -0.24
N LEU A 81 -0.04 6.02 -0.53
CA LEU A 81 -0.86 6.15 -1.74
C LEU A 81 -0.02 5.99 -3.01
N ILE A 82 1.12 6.69 -3.10
CA ILE A 82 2.00 6.66 -4.26
C ILE A 82 2.55 5.24 -4.47
N THR A 83 3.05 4.61 -3.41
CA THR A 83 3.67 3.28 -3.49
C THR A 83 2.64 2.23 -3.91
N GLY A 84 1.43 2.27 -3.33
CA GLY A 84 0.35 1.36 -3.72
C GLY A 84 -0.14 1.61 -5.14
N ALA A 85 -0.23 2.87 -5.58
CA ALA A 85 -0.59 3.20 -6.97
C ALA A 85 0.47 2.71 -7.96
N LEU A 86 1.75 2.93 -7.65
CA LEU A 86 2.88 2.52 -8.48
C LEU A 86 2.97 1.00 -8.61
N ALA A 87 2.78 0.27 -7.50
CA ALA A 87 2.72 -1.20 -7.52
C ALA A 87 1.56 -1.71 -8.40
N GLY A 88 0.39 -1.08 -8.31
CA GLY A 88 -0.78 -1.48 -9.10
C GLY A 88 -0.58 -1.20 -10.59
N PHE A 89 0.05 -0.06 -10.91
CA PHE A 89 0.40 0.30 -12.27
C PHE A 89 1.45 -0.67 -12.85
N ALA A 90 2.52 -0.98 -12.11
CA ALA A 90 3.56 -1.93 -12.52
C ALA A 90 2.99 -3.35 -12.74
N TYR A 91 2.08 -3.80 -11.88
CA TYR A 91 1.39 -5.08 -12.05
C TYR A 91 0.55 -5.09 -13.33
N ASN A 92 -0.23 -4.04 -13.57
CA ASN A 92 -1.06 -3.95 -14.77
C ASN A 92 -0.22 -3.81 -16.05
N LEU A 93 0.92 -3.12 -16.01
CA LEU A 93 1.84 -2.97 -17.13
C LEU A 93 2.51 -4.31 -17.50
N SER A 94 3.03 -5.04 -16.52
CA SER A 94 3.65 -6.35 -16.73
C SER A 94 2.63 -7.41 -17.18
N ALA A 95 1.41 -7.37 -16.64
CA ALA A 95 0.31 -8.20 -17.11
C ALA A 95 -0.13 -7.86 -18.54
N GLY A 96 0.08 -6.63 -19.00
CA GLY A 96 -0.12 -6.21 -20.39
C GLY A 96 0.99 -6.69 -21.32
N LEU A 97 2.25 -6.63 -20.86
CA LEU A 97 3.42 -7.06 -21.64
C LEU A 97 3.39 -8.57 -21.92
N LYS A 98 2.99 -9.40 -20.95
CA LYS A 98 2.89 -10.86 -21.11
C LYS A 98 1.80 -11.31 -22.11
N ARG A 99 0.90 -10.41 -22.52
CA ARG A 99 -0.17 -10.71 -23.49
C ARG A 99 0.14 -10.28 -24.93
N ARG A 100 1.29 -9.66 -25.18
CA ARG A 100 1.79 -9.37 -26.54
C ARG A 100 2.80 -10.42 -26.95
#